data_AF-A0AAV1UHZ0-F1
#
_entry.id   AF-A0AAV1UHZ0-F1
#
_cell.length_a   1.000
_cell.length_b   1.000
_cell.length_c   1.000
_cell.angle_alpha   90.00
_cell.angle_beta   90.00
_cell.angle_gamma   90.00
#
_symmetry.space_group_name_H-M   'P 1'
#
loop_
_entity.id
_entity.type
_entity.pdbx_description
1 polymer ?
#
loop_
_entity_poly.entity_id
_entity_poly.type
_entity_poly.pdbx_seq_one_letter_code
_entity_poly.pdbx_strand_id
1 'polypeptide(L)'
;MASPDACKSLAEQLRQERKKLTLFQRPLSVLYHFSIVFLRFVKWLALRIQRSSATRFVLLPLLLLWLVASSRDGPHRPLLDEINQSVKFVVWWVGLGVLSSVGLGTGMHSGVLFLFPHIFLVVQGAQECQSLDFDTRHHMWFHPFEANCTHVPQVSTVTFVAIFWKVFLPCMLWGAGTAAGEIPPYALSRAAKLAGQRNEEFEEIAESKSQYNLMNSMKDWMI
;
A
#
# COMPACT_ATOMS: atom_id res chain seq x y z
N MET A 1 -46.70 8.56 10.18
CA MET A 1 -45.31 8.61 10.70
C MET A 1 -45.07 7.31 11.44
N ALA A 2 -44.06 6.52 11.06
CA ALA A 2 -43.71 5.30 11.79
C ALA A 2 -43.27 5.65 13.22
N SER A 3 -43.61 4.81 14.20
CA SER A 3 -43.17 5.02 15.58
C SER A 3 -41.63 4.91 15.66
N PRO A 4 -40.96 5.71 16.50
CA PRO A 4 -39.50 5.69 16.64
C PRO A 4 -38.95 4.30 16.98
N ASP A 5 -39.73 3.47 17.68
CA ASP A 5 -39.34 2.10 18.03
C ASP A 5 -39.44 1.13 16.84
N ALA A 6 -40.40 1.33 15.92
CA ALA A 6 -40.49 0.55 14.68
C ALA A 6 -39.33 0.85 13.72
N CYS A 7 -38.84 2.11 13.70
CA CYS A 7 -37.63 2.45 12.94
C CYS A 7 -36.38 1.78 13.51
N LYS A 8 -36.25 1.69 14.84
CA LYS A 8 -35.11 1.03 15.50
C LYS A 8 -35.10 -0.48 15.24
N SER A 9 -36.24 -1.15 15.36
CA SER A 9 -36.32 -2.60 15.12
C SER A 9 -36.02 -2.97 13.66
N LEU A 10 -36.50 -2.17 12.69
CA LEU A 10 -36.17 -2.36 11.29
C LEU A 10 -34.68 -2.16 11.01
N ALA A 11 -34.06 -1.13 11.62
CA ALA A 11 -32.63 -0.87 11.46
C ALA A 11 -31.77 -2.03 11.98
N GLU A 12 -32.20 -2.65 13.08
CA GLU A 12 -31.54 -3.80 13.70
C GLU A 12 -31.70 -5.07 12.84
N GLN A 13 -32.89 -5.33 12.29
CA GLN A 13 -33.11 -6.39 11.31
C GLN A 13 -32.22 -6.24 10.08
N LEU A 14 -32.15 -5.04 9.49
CA LEU A 14 -31.27 -4.75 8.35
C LEU A 14 -29.77 -4.88 8.71
N ARG A 15 -29.39 -4.64 9.97
CA ARG A 15 -28.02 -4.87 10.45
C ARG A 15 -27.70 -6.37 10.51
N GLN A 16 -28.63 -7.18 11.01
CA GLN A 16 -28.48 -8.63 11.03
C GLN A 16 -28.45 -9.24 9.62
N GLU A 17 -29.26 -8.75 8.68
CA GLU A 17 -29.19 -9.19 7.29
C GLU A 17 -27.86 -8.84 6.62
N ARG A 18 -27.30 -7.66 6.91
CA ARG A 18 -25.96 -7.29 6.44
C ARG A 18 -24.86 -8.19 7.01
N LYS A 19 -24.96 -8.61 8.28
CA LYS A 19 -24.01 -9.58 8.87
C LYS A 19 -24.02 -10.94 8.13
N LYS A 20 -25.12 -11.32 7.46
CA LYS A 20 -25.22 -12.55 6.64
C LYS A 20 -24.61 -12.42 5.24
N LEU A 21 -24.25 -11.21 4.80
CA LEU A 21 -23.60 -10.97 3.52
C LEU A 21 -22.10 -11.26 3.63
N THR A 22 -21.73 -12.53 3.71
CA THR A 22 -20.32 -12.95 3.61
C THR A 22 -20.03 -13.45 2.20
N LEU A 23 -18.77 -13.33 1.78
CA LEU A 23 -18.31 -13.77 0.46
C LEU A 23 -18.57 -15.27 0.25
N PHE A 24 -18.51 -16.06 1.33
CA PHE A 24 -18.73 -17.50 1.33
C PHE A 24 -20.22 -17.90 1.34
N GLN A 25 -21.10 -17.11 1.94
CA GLN A 25 -22.54 -17.45 2.02
C GLN A 25 -23.35 -16.90 0.84
N ARG A 26 -23.02 -15.69 0.35
CA ARG A 26 -23.77 -15.02 -0.73
C ARG A 26 -22.83 -14.30 -1.72
N PRO A 27 -21.99 -15.03 -2.47
CA PRO A 27 -20.95 -14.43 -3.32
C PRO A 27 -21.52 -13.47 -4.38
N LEU A 28 -22.59 -13.86 -5.07
CA LEU A 28 -23.20 -13.03 -6.13
C LEU A 28 -23.78 -11.73 -5.59
N SER A 29 -24.47 -11.78 -4.44
CA SER A 29 -24.99 -10.57 -3.80
C SER A 29 -23.85 -9.66 -3.36
N VAL A 30 -22.78 -10.21 -2.76
CA VAL A 30 -21.61 -9.41 -2.36
C VAL A 30 -20.96 -8.75 -3.58
N LEU A 31 -20.72 -9.50 -4.66
CA LEU A 31 -20.14 -8.96 -5.90
C LEU A 31 -21.03 -7.87 -6.52
N TYR A 32 -22.35 -8.05 -6.54
CA TYR A 32 -23.28 -7.03 -7.05
C TYR A 32 -23.17 -5.73 -6.25
N HIS A 33 -23.27 -5.78 -4.91
CA HIS A 33 -23.17 -4.59 -4.07
C HIS A 33 -21.78 -3.96 -4.15
N PHE A 34 -20.73 -4.78 -4.16
CA PHE A 34 -19.35 -4.34 -4.34
C PHE A 34 -19.18 -3.60 -5.66
N SER A 35 -19.71 -4.13 -6.78
CA SER A 35 -19.62 -3.50 -8.09
C SER A 35 -20.29 -2.12 -8.12
N ILE A 36 -21.44 -1.95 -7.46
CA ILE A 36 -22.12 -0.65 -7.36
C ILE A 36 -21.25 0.35 -6.61
N VAL A 37 -20.71 -0.05 -5.45
CA VAL A 37 -19.83 0.80 -4.64
C VAL A 37 -18.56 1.15 -5.40
N PHE A 38 -17.96 0.16 -6.07
CA PHE A 38 -16.76 0.32 -6.88
C PHE A 38 -16.99 1.29 -8.04
N LEU A 39 -18.07 1.14 -8.82
CA LEU A 39 -18.40 2.05 -9.91
C LEU A 39 -18.68 3.48 -9.41
N ARG A 40 -19.35 3.63 -8.27
CA ARG A 40 -19.55 4.95 -7.64
C ARG A 40 -18.23 5.56 -7.21
N PHE A 41 -17.34 4.77 -6.62
CA PHE A 41 -16.00 5.21 -6.24
C PHE A 41 -15.17 5.63 -7.46
N VAL A 42 -15.16 4.83 -8.53
CA VAL A 42 -14.47 5.15 -9.79
C VAL A 42 -15.02 6.43 -10.40
N LYS A 43 -16.35 6.60 -10.44
CA LYS A 43 -16.98 7.84 -10.94
C LYS A 43 -16.58 9.05 -10.10
N TRP A 44 -16.62 8.93 -8.78
CA TRP A 44 -16.20 10.01 -7.87
C TRP A 44 -14.72 10.35 -8.05
N LEU A 45 -13.86 9.33 -8.16
CA LEU A 45 -12.43 9.48 -8.37
C LEU A 45 -12.15 10.17 -9.71
N ALA A 46 -12.79 9.75 -10.80
CA ALA A 46 -12.66 10.35 -12.12
C ALA A 46 -13.07 11.83 -12.12
N LEU A 47 -14.21 12.16 -11.51
CA LEU A 47 -14.67 13.55 -11.39
C LEU A 47 -13.71 14.40 -10.54
N ARG A 48 -13.17 13.83 -9.46
CA ARG A 48 -12.20 14.52 -8.60
C ARG A 48 -10.88 14.78 -9.32
N ILE A 49 -10.38 13.77 -10.04
CA ILE A 49 -9.19 13.84 -10.88
C ILE A 49 -9.36 14.94 -11.94
N GLN A 50 -10.49 14.94 -12.65
CA GLN A 50 -10.77 15.92 -13.71
C GLN A 50 -10.94 17.35 -13.17
N ARG A 51 -11.57 17.50 -12.00
CA ARG A 51 -11.84 18.82 -11.42
C ARG A 51 -10.58 19.46 -10.82
N SER A 52 -9.62 18.67 -10.38
CA SER A 52 -8.35 19.16 -9.85
C SER A 52 -7.52 19.86 -10.96
N SER A 53 -7.14 21.11 -10.72
CA SER A 53 -6.30 21.90 -11.62
C SER A 53 -4.91 21.30 -11.77
N ALA A 54 -4.32 20.77 -10.69
CA ALA A 54 -3.03 20.10 -10.71
C ALA A 54 -3.01 18.91 -11.66
N THR A 55 -4.09 18.13 -11.73
CA THR A 55 -4.13 16.98 -12.64
C THR A 55 -4.13 17.41 -14.10
N ARG A 56 -4.89 18.46 -14.43
CA ARG A 56 -5.01 18.96 -15.81
C ARG A 56 -3.75 19.69 -16.28
N PHE A 57 -3.14 20.49 -15.41
CA PHE A 57 -2.00 21.34 -15.78
C PHE A 57 -0.63 20.74 -15.47
N VAL A 58 -0.55 19.67 -14.67
CA VAL A 58 0.72 19.03 -14.31
C VAL A 58 0.74 17.57 -14.75
N LEU A 59 -0.15 16.73 -14.23
CA LEU A 59 -0.08 15.28 -14.46
C LEU A 59 -0.35 14.91 -15.93
N LEU A 60 -1.36 15.51 -16.56
CA LEU A 60 -1.73 15.22 -17.94
C LEU A 60 -0.63 15.62 -18.94
N PRO A 61 -0.05 16.84 -18.92
CA PRO A 61 1.06 17.18 -19.79
C PRO A 61 2.32 16.36 -19.48
N LEU A 62 2.59 16.02 -18.22
CA LEU A 62 3.72 15.14 -17.86
C LEU A 62 3.54 13.74 -18.46
N LEU A 63 2.33 13.18 -18.40
CA LEU A 63 2.00 11.88 -19.00
C LEU A 63 2.15 11.94 -20.53
N LEU A 64 1.67 13.00 -21.18
CA LEU A 64 1.84 13.20 -22.62
C LEU A 64 3.32 13.33 -23.00
N LEU A 65 4.09 14.12 -22.25
CA LEU A 65 5.53 14.27 -22.43
C LEU A 65 6.23 12.91 -22.32
N TRP A 66 5.90 12.13 -21.30
CA TRP A 66 6.45 10.78 -21.10
C TRP A 66 6.10 9.85 -22.27
N LEU A 67 4.84 9.82 -22.73
CA LEU A 67 4.42 9.02 -23.90
C LEU A 67 5.17 9.43 -25.18
N VAL A 68 5.33 10.73 -25.42
CA VAL A 68 6.08 11.24 -26.58
C VAL A 68 7.57 10.88 -26.46
N ALA A 69 8.16 11.03 -25.28
CA ALA A 69 9.55 10.65 -25.03
C ALA A 69 9.78 9.14 -25.19
N SER A 70 8.80 8.31 -24.81
CA SER A 70 8.85 6.86 -24.96
C SER A 70 8.66 6.36 -26.39
N SER A 71 8.00 7.14 -27.25
CA SER A 71 7.74 6.77 -28.66
C SER A 71 8.85 7.20 -29.62
N ARG A 72 9.72 8.14 -29.22
CA ARG A 72 10.84 8.59 -30.04
C ARG A 72 12.17 8.06 -29.53
N ASP A 73 12.95 7.49 -30.43
CA ASP A 73 14.34 7.16 -30.17
C ASP A 73 15.21 8.41 -30.23
N GLY A 74 16.07 8.58 -29.23
CA GLY A 74 16.92 9.75 -29.08
C GLY A 74 17.89 9.63 -27.91
N PRO A 75 18.78 10.62 -27.73
CA PRO A 75 19.80 10.62 -26.68
C PRO A 75 19.23 10.67 -25.26
N HIS A 76 17.93 10.97 -25.10
CA HIS A 76 17.20 10.97 -23.83
C HIS A 76 16.80 9.57 -23.35
N ARG A 77 16.91 8.53 -24.19
CA ARG A 77 16.56 7.13 -23.84
C ARG A 77 17.21 6.61 -22.55
N PRO A 78 18.54 6.70 -22.33
CA PRO A 78 19.16 6.17 -21.12
C PRO A 78 18.63 6.85 -19.84
N LEU A 79 18.42 8.17 -19.87
CA LEU A 79 17.83 8.89 -18.74
C LEU A 79 16.38 8.48 -18.50
N LEU A 80 15.59 8.32 -19.57
CA LEU A 80 14.21 7.88 -19.48
C LEU A 80 14.10 6.47 -18.89
N ASP A 81 15.01 5.57 -19.27
CA ASP A 81 15.04 4.20 -18.77
C ASP A 81 15.40 4.15 -17.28
N GLU A 82 16.37 4.94 -16.82
CA GLU A 82 16.70 5.08 -15.39
C GLU A 82 15.52 5.61 -14.56
N ILE A 83 14.80 6.61 -15.08
CA ILE A 83 13.58 7.13 -14.45
C ILE A 83 12.50 6.04 -14.40
N ASN A 84 12.28 5.33 -15.51
CA ASN A 84 11.30 4.26 -15.60
C ASN A 84 11.62 3.12 -14.62
N GLN A 85 12.89 2.72 -14.50
CA GLN A 85 13.33 1.72 -13.54
C GLN A 85 13.10 2.20 -12.10
N SER A 86 13.41 3.47 -11.80
CA SER A 86 13.19 4.05 -10.47
C SER A 86 11.70 4.12 -10.11
N VAL A 87 10.83 4.45 -11.06
CA VAL A 87 9.37 4.43 -10.86
C VAL A 87 8.88 3.00 -10.63
N LYS A 88 9.31 2.03 -11.45
CA LYS A 88 9.00 0.60 -11.25
C LYS A 88 9.46 0.12 -9.88
N PHE A 89 10.61 0.60 -9.41
CA PHE A 89 11.16 0.29 -8.10
C PHE A 89 10.23 0.75 -6.98
N VAL A 90 9.86 2.04 -7.01
CA VAL A 90 8.97 2.65 -6.02
C VAL A 90 7.59 2.00 -6.04
N VAL A 91 6.98 1.83 -7.21
CA VAL A 91 5.64 1.24 -7.37
C VAL A 91 5.59 -0.18 -6.81
N TRP A 92 6.62 -0.98 -7.06
CA TRP A 92 6.70 -2.34 -6.54
C TRP A 92 6.77 -2.36 -5.01
N TRP A 93 7.70 -1.64 -4.39
CA TRP A 93 7.89 -1.69 -2.94
C TRP A 93 6.74 -1.06 -2.17
N VAL A 94 6.26 0.11 -2.61
CA VAL A 94 5.07 0.74 -2.02
C VAL A 94 3.84 -0.13 -2.24
N GLY A 95 3.67 -0.68 -3.44
CA GLY A 95 2.53 -1.55 -3.77
C GLY A 95 2.50 -2.81 -2.93
N LEU A 96 3.64 -3.51 -2.78
CA LEU A 96 3.77 -4.66 -1.89
C LEU A 96 3.47 -4.29 -0.42
N GLY A 97 3.89 -3.10 0.03
CA GLY A 97 3.55 -2.59 1.36
C GLY A 97 2.04 -2.39 1.53
N VAL A 98 1.39 -1.72 0.57
CA VAL A 98 -0.07 -1.51 0.62
C VAL A 98 -0.81 -2.86 0.62
N LEU A 99 -0.45 -3.78 -0.28
CA LEU A 99 -1.07 -5.10 -0.36
C LEU A 99 -0.88 -5.92 0.93
N SER A 100 0.27 -5.76 1.59
CA SER A 100 0.59 -6.41 2.87
C SER A 100 -0.37 -6.02 4.00
N SER A 101 -0.88 -4.78 3.99
CA SER A 101 -1.84 -4.27 4.99
C SER A 101 -3.30 -4.43 4.60
N VAL A 102 -3.65 -4.28 3.31
CA VAL A 102 -5.05 -4.21 2.83
C VAL A 102 -5.72 -5.58 2.71
N GLY A 103 -4.99 -6.67 2.42
CA GLY A 103 -5.67 -7.92 2.10
C GLY A 103 -4.78 -9.16 2.08
N LEU A 104 -4.79 -9.88 3.20
CA LEU A 104 -4.73 -11.34 3.37
C LEU A 104 -4.42 -11.75 4.83
N GLY A 105 -4.22 -10.78 5.73
CA GLY A 105 -4.26 -11.02 7.18
C GLY A 105 -2.92 -11.28 7.85
N THR A 106 -1.79 -11.19 7.14
CA THR A 106 -0.48 -11.32 7.78
C THR A 106 0.58 -10.46 7.10
N GLY A 107 0.67 -9.18 7.48
CA GLY A 107 1.67 -8.26 6.91
C GLY A 107 3.12 -8.77 7.04
N MET A 108 3.39 -9.50 8.14
CA MET A 108 4.65 -10.23 8.34
C MET A 108 4.93 -11.27 7.24
N HIS A 109 3.93 -12.02 6.77
CA HIS A 109 4.16 -13.06 5.77
C HIS A 109 4.52 -12.45 4.41
N SER A 110 3.92 -11.31 4.05
CA SER A 110 4.33 -10.59 2.82
C SER A 110 5.77 -10.12 2.91
N GLY A 111 6.21 -9.63 4.08
CA GLY A 111 7.60 -9.26 4.33
C GLY A 111 8.55 -10.46 4.17
N VAL A 112 8.18 -11.62 4.71
CA VAL A 112 8.95 -12.88 4.59
C VAL A 112 9.02 -13.39 3.15
N LEU A 113 7.99 -13.16 2.33
CA LEU A 113 7.96 -13.64 0.95
C LEU A 113 8.67 -12.73 -0.06
N PHE A 114 8.72 -11.42 0.20
CA PHE A 114 9.25 -10.46 -0.78
C PHE A 114 10.42 -9.64 -0.27
N LEU A 115 10.28 -9.00 0.91
CA LEU A 115 11.31 -8.10 1.43
C LEU A 115 12.52 -8.86 1.95
N PHE A 116 12.32 -9.93 2.72
CA PHE A 116 13.43 -10.70 3.29
C PHE A 116 14.27 -11.42 2.23
N PRO A 117 13.68 -12.08 1.21
CA PRO A 117 14.44 -12.66 0.11
C PRO A 117 15.22 -11.59 -0.65
N HIS A 118 14.66 -10.40 -0.88
CA HIS A 118 15.39 -9.30 -1.49
C HIS A 118 16.62 -8.88 -0.66
N ILE A 119 16.48 -8.69 0.65
CA ILE A 119 17.61 -8.38 1.54
C ILE A 119 18.66 -9.49 1.48
N PHE A 120 18.23 -10.75 1.55
CA PHE A 120 19.12 -11.90 1.47
C PHE A 120 19.91 -11.93 0.15
N LEU A 121 19.24 -11.71 -0.98
CA LEU A 121 19.88 -11.68 -2.30
C LEU A 121 20.87 -10.53 -2.45
N VAL A 122 20.61 -9.36 -1.85
CA VAL A 122 21.58 -8.26 -1.82
C VAL A 122 22.82 -8.64 -0.99
N VAL A 123 22.63 -9.31 0.15
CA VAL A 123 23.75 -9.82 0.96
C VAL A 123 24.54 -10.87 0.18
N GLN A 124 23.86 -11.82 -0.45
CA GLN A 124 24.48 -12.88 -1.25
C GLN A 124 25.28 -12.29 -2.43
N GLY A 125 24.70 -11.38 -3.21
CA GLY A 125 25.40 -10.71 -4.30
C GLY A 125 26.61 -9.91 -3.82
N ALA A 126 26.52 -9.30 -2.63
CA ALA A 126 27.66 -8.60 -2.03
C ALA A 126 28.79 -9.56 -1.62
N GLN A 127 28.46 -10.79 -1.18
CA GLN A 127 29.43 -11.83 -0.86
C GLN A 127 30.06 -12.46 -2.11
N GLU A 128 29.27 -12.72 -3.15
CA GLU A 128 29.73 -13.32 -4.41
C GLU A 128 30.61 -12.35 -5.21
N CYS A 129 30.14 -11.12 -5.43
CA CYS A 129 30.89 -10.13 -6.20
C CYS A 129 32.01 -9.45 -5.38
N GLN A 130 32.05 -9.66 -4.06
CA GLN A 130 32.86 -8.87 -3.12
C GLN A 130 32.67 -7.35 -3.29
N SER A 131 31.56 -6.90 -3.89
CA SER A 131 31.32 -5.51 -4.27
C SER A 131 29.84 -5.20 -4.11
N LEU A 132 29.52 -3.92 -3.92
CA LEU A 132 28.14 -3.42 -3.94
C LEU A 132 27.80 -2.73 -5.26
N ASP A 133 28.65 -2.83 -6.27
CA ASP A 133 28.42 -2.24 -7.59
C ASP A 133 27.62 -3.20 -8.51
N PHE A 134 26.38 -3.46 -8.12
CA PHE A 134 25.41 -4.24 -8.89
C PHE A 134 24.01 -3.68 -8.69
N ASP A 135 23.17 -3.78 -9.71
CA ASP A 135 21.84 -3.19 -9.67
C ASP A 135 20.83 -4.08 -8.92
N THR A 136 20.21 -3.54 -7.87
CA THR A 136 19.20 -4.23 -7.06
C THR A 136 17.77 -4.04 -7.59
N ARG A 137 17.59 -3.27 -8.64
CA ARG A 137 16.26 -3.00 -9.21
C ARG A 137 15.81 -4.12 -10.16
N HIS A 138 16.73 -4.99 -10.57
CA HIS A 138 16.46 -6.04 -11.55
C HIS A 138 15.68 -7.23 -10.98
N HIS A 139 15.91 -7.60 -9.71
CA HIS A 139 15.26 -8.74 -9.06
C HIS A 139 13.87 -8.42 -8.48
N MET A 140 13.10 -7.62 -9.22
CA MET A 140 11.76 -7.17 -8.88
C MET A 140 10.77 -7.73 -9.92
N TRP A 141 9.47 -7.61 -9.70
CA TRP A 141 8.47 -8.03 -10.70
C TRP A 141 8.60 -9.50 -11.15
N PHE A 142 8.97 -10.39 -10.23
CA PHE A 142 9.18 -11.83 -10.47
C PHE A 142 10.32 -12.16 -11.46
N HIS A 143 11.23 -11.23 -11.70
CA HIS A 143 12.47 -11.51 -12.42
C HIS A 143 13.46 -12.30 -11.54
N PRO A 144 14.26 -13.21 -12.13
CA PRO A 144 15.28 -13.95 -11.41
C PRO A 144 16.36 -13.01 -10.87
N PHE A 145 17.02 -13.44 -9.80
CA PHE A 145 18.18 -12.73 -9.28
C PHE A 145 19.40 -12.98 -10.15
N GLU A 146 20.02 -11.91 -10.63
CA GLU A 146 21.28 -11.95 -11.37
C GLU A 146 22.25 -10.93 -10.75
N ALA A 147 23.24 -11.40 -10.01
CA ALA A 147 24.34 -10.56 -9.53
C ALA A 147 25.32 -10.31 -10.69
N ASN A 148 25.14 -9.23 -11.42
CA ASN A 148 26.04 -8.89 -12.52
C ASN A 148 27.33 -8.21 -12.00
N CYS A 149 28.36 -9.00 -11.72
CA CYS A 149 29.65 -8.53 -11.18
C CYS A 149 30.57 -7.92 -12.28
N THR A 150 30.09 -6.96 -13.06
CA THR A 150 30.86 -6.40 -14.20
C THR A 150 32.01 -5.49 -13.76
N HIS A 151 31.85 -4.77 -12.64
CA HIS A 151 32.82 -3.82 -12.12
C HIS A 151 33.24 -4.23 -10.69
N VAL A 152 34.17 -5.17 -10.58
CA VAL A 152 34.74 -5.57 -9.28
C VAL A 152 35.99 -4.72 -9.01
N PRO A 153 35.97 -3.82 -8.01
CA PRO A 153 37.18 -3.09 -7.62
C PRO A 153 38.23 -4.07 -7.08
N GLN A 154 39.52 -3.83 -7.36
CA GLN A 154 40.61 -4.72 -6.90
C GLN A 154 40.79 -4.77 -5.38
N VAL A 155 40.24 -3.80 -4.65
CA VAL A 155 40.20 -3.77 -3.19
C VAL A 155 38.80 -3.37 -2.77
N SER A 156 38.02 -4.30 -2.28
CA SER A 156 36.63 -4.04 -1.90
C SER A 156 36.34 -4.61 -0.51
N THR A 157 36.29 -3.74 0.48
CA THR A 157 35.81 -4.08 1.82
C THR A 157 34.33 -3.75 1.89
N VAL A 158 33.48 -4.73 1.57
CA VAL A 158 32.04 -4.61 1.81
C VAL A 158 31.80 -4.57 3.31
N THR A 159 31.25 -3.46 3.82
CA THR A 159 30.89 -3.32 5.24
C THR A 159 29.41 -3.59 5.45
N PHE A 160 29.03 -4.01 6.66
CA PHE A 160 27.63 -4.14 7.06
C PHE A 160 26.84 -2.84 6.82
N VAL A 161 27.43 -1.69 7.15
CA VAL A 161 26.79 -0.38 6.99
C VAL A 161 26.48 -0.09 5.52
N ALA A 162 27.39 -0.46 4.61
CA ALA A 162 27.17 -0.26 3.19
C ALA A 162 26.05 -1.16 2.63
N ILE A 163 25.96 -2.42 3.09
CA ILE A 163 24.85 -3.32 2.77
C ILE A 163 23.53 -2.75 3.34
N PHE A 164 23.53 -2.30 4.60
CA PHE A 164 22.37 -1.73 5.26
C PHE A 164 21.78 -0.56 4.47
N TRP A 165 22.61 0.39 4.04
CA TRP A 165 22.15 1.52 3.24
C TRP A 165 21.62 1.10 1.86
N LYS A 166 22.16 0.04 1.27
CA LYS A 166 21.69 -0.49 -0.01
C LYS A 166 20.27 -1.08 0.09
N VAL A 167 19.93 -1.70 1.22
CA VAL A 167 18.57 -2.24 1.47
C VAL A 167 17.64 -1.28 2.22
N PHE A 168 18.15 -0.14 2.69
CA PHE A 168 17.37 0.81 3.49
C PHE A 168 16.17 1.38 2.73
N LEU A 169 16.40 1.87 1.50
CA LEU A 169 15.34 2.48 0.68
C LEU A 169 14.16 1.53 0.37
N PRO A 170 14.38 0.28 -0.09
CA PRO A 170 13.26 -0.65 -0.32
C PRO A 170 12.49 -0.97 0.97
N CYS A 171 13.18 -1.13 2.11
CA CYS A 171 12.54 -1.31 3.41
C CYS A 171 11.66 -0.11 3.78
N MET A 172 12.14 1.11 3.58
CA MET A 172 11.38 2.34 3.87
C MET A 172 10.17 2.50 2.94
N LEU A 173 10.33 2.22 1.65
CA LEU A 173 9.22 2.27 0.69
C LEU A 173 8.15 1.23 1.01
N TRP A 174 8.56 0.03 1.39
CA TRP A 174 7.65 -1.01 1.86
C TRP A 174 6.91 -0.57 3.12
N GLY A 175 7.61 -0.06 4.14
CA GLY A 175 7.00 0.45 5.37
C GLY A 175 6.09 1.67 5.15
N ALA A 176 6.41 2.53 4.20
CA ALA A 176 5.52 3.63 3.80
C ALA A 176 4.24 3.09 3.12
N GLY A 177 4.37 2.04 2.30
CA GLY A 177 3.25 1.35 1.69
C GLY A 177 2.33 0.69 2.72
N THR A 178 2.89 0.01 3.73
CA THR A 178 2.08 -0.61 4.79
C THR A 178 1.28 0.45 5.56
N ALA A 179 1.92 1.55 5.95
CA ALA A 179 1.23 2.67 6.61
C ALA A 179 0.13 3.27 5.73
N ALA A 180 0.35 3.39 4.41
CA ALA A 180 -0.64 3.91 3.48
C ALA A 180 -1.86 2.99 3.34
N GLY A 181 -1.68 1.67 3.38
CA GLY A 181 -2.80 0.73 3.28
C GLY A 181 -3.63 0.58 4.55
N GLU A 182 -3.17 1.12 5.68
CA GLU A 182 -3.98 1.27 6.91
C GLU A 182 -4.91 2.51 6.88
N ILE A 183 -4.75 3.42 5.91
CA ILE A 183 -5.57 4.63 5.81
C ILE A 183 -7.07 4.33 5.57
N PRO A 184 -7.46 3.42 4.66
CA PRO A 184 -8.88 3.10 4.44
C PRO A 184 -9.63 2.59 5.69
N PRO A 185 -9.15 1.57 6.43
CA PRO A 185 -9.83 1.14 7.65
C PRO A 185 -9.86 2.23 8.72
N TYR A 186 -8.80 3.04 8.84
CA TYR A 186 -8.78 4.19 9.75
C TYR A 186 -9.82 5.26 9.38
N ALA A 187 -9.97 5.57 8.09
CA ALA A 187 -10.98 6.53 7.64
C ALA A 187 -12.41 6.03 7.89
N LEU A 188 -12.63 4.72 7.73
CA LEU A 188 -13.91 4.08 8.01
C LEU A 188 -14.27 4.14 9.50
N SER A 189 -13.33 3.77 10.38
CA SER A 189 -13.55 3.85 11.84
C SER A 189 -13.78 5.29 12.30
N ARG A 190 -13.03 6.26 11.77
CA ARG A 190 -13.25 7.69 12.04
C ARG A 190 -14.62 8.19 11.55
N ALA A 191 -15.10 7.72 10.40
CA ALA A 191 -16.42 8.07 9.90
C ALA A 191 -17.55 7.47 10.75
N ALA A 192 -17.39 6.23 11.21
CA ALA A 192 -18.33 5.58 12.12
C ALA A 192 -18.45 6.32 13.47
N LYS A 193 -17.31 6.76 14.02
CA LYS A 193 -17.23 7.64 15.20
C LYS A 193 -18.04 8.92 15.01
N LEU A 194 -17.78 9.67 13.94
CA LEU A 194 -18.47 10.94 13.66
C LEU A 194 -19.99 10.74 13.45
N ALA A 195 -20.41 9.56 12.98
CA ALA A 195 -21.81 9.20 12.83
C ALA A 195 -22.49 8.73 14.13
N GLY A 196 -21.75 8.67 15.26
CA GLY A 196 -22.28 8.21 16.56
C GLY A 196 -22.69 6.74 16.56
N GLN A 197 -22.20 5.93 15.62
CA GLN A 197 -22.53 4.51 15.55
C GLN A 197 -21.70 3.74 16.60
N ARG A 198 -22.33 3.39 17.73
CA ARG A 198 -21.78 2.38 18.64
C ARG A 198 -21.83 1.02 17.95
N ASN A 199 -20.65 0.52 17.61
CA ASN A 199 -20.43 -0.84 17.10
C ASN A 199 -19.72 -1.65 18.18
N GLU A 200 -19.86 -2.98 18.14
CA GLU A 200 -19.20 -3.92 19.06
C GLU A 200 -17.67 -3.62 19.16
N GLU A 201 -17.01 -3.32 18.04
CA GLU A 201 -15.59 -2.91 18.01
C GLU A 201 -15.31 -1.58 18.74
N PHE A 202 -16.23 -0.61 18.69
CA PHE A 202 -16.09 0.66 19.41
C PHE A 202 -16.25 0.47 20.92
N GLU A 203 -17.12 -0.47 21.32
CA GLU A 203 -17.31 -0.84 22.73
C GLU A 203 -16.10 -1.60 23.27
N GLU A 204 -15.53 -2.55 22.52
CA GLU A 204 -14.28 -3.23 22.89
C GLU A 204 -13.11 -2.25 23.05
N ILE A 205 -12.96 -1.29 22.13
CA ILE A 205 -11.89 -0.28 22.22
C ILE A 205 -12.10 0.63 23.45
N ALA A 206 -13.35 1.05 23.72
CA ALA A 206 -13.70 1.88 24.88
C ALA A 206 -13.52 1.14 26.23
N GLU A 207 -13.76 -0.17 26.26
CA GLU A 207 -13.55 -1.02 27.45
C GLU A 207 -12.06 -1.32 27.69
N SER A 208 -11.23 -1.33 26.64
CA SER A 208 -9.79 -1.63 26.70
C SER A 208 -8.90 -0.52 27.31
N LYS A 209 -9.37 0.26 28.29
CA LYS A 209 -8.54 1.33 28.90
C LYS A 209 -7.28 0.73 29.53
N SER A 210 -6.11 1.22 29.11
CA SER A 210 -4.83 0.74 29.64
C SER A 210 -4.48 1.49 30.92
N GLN A 211 -3.55 0.96 31.71
CA GLN A 211 -3.13 1.58 32.96
C GLN A 211 -2.39 2.94 32.76
N TYR A 212 -1.99 3.26 31.53
CA TYR A 212 -1.20 4.45 31.21
C TYR A 212 -2.08 5.59 30.68
N ASN A 213 -2.08 6.72 31.40
CA ASN A 213 -2.86 7.92 31.06
C ASN A 213 -2.56 8.50 29.66
N LEU A 214 -1.32 8.37 29.18
CA LEU A 214 -0.88 8.89 27.89
C LEU A 214 -1.47 8.06 26.73
N MET A 215 -1.45 6.73 26.89
CA MET A 215 -2.10 5.81 25.96
C MET A 215 -3.61 6.00 25.97
N ASN A 216 -4.21 6.26 27.13
CA ASN A 216 -5.64 6.58 27.22
C ASN A 216 -5.97 7.92 26.55
N SER A 217 -5.14 8.96 26.68
CA SER A 217 -5.34 10.22 25.95
C SER A 217 -5.23 10.05 24.43
N MET A 218 -4.29 9.20 23.97
CA MET A 218 -4.19 8.87 22.54
C MET A 218 -5.40 8.06 22.07
N LYS A 219 -5.89 7.12 22.89
CA LYS A 219 -7.12 6.35 22.63
C LYS A 219 -8.33 7.26 22.59
N ASP A 220 -8.53 8.14 23.56
CA ASP A 220 -9.64 9.09 23.63
C ASP A 220 -9.59 10.14 22.51
N TRP A 221 -8.40 10.46 21.98
CA TRP A 221 -8.28 11.27 20.76
C TRP A 221 -8.77 10.49 19.52
N MET A 222 -8.51 9.18 19.50
CA MET A 222 -8.88 8.28 18.41
C MET A 222 -10.39 7.93 18.43
N ILE A 223 -10.96 7.68 19.63
CA ILE A 223 -12.38 7.39 19.95
C ILE A 223 -13.26 8.62 19.94
#